data_AF-A0A961EV82-F1
#
_entry.id   AF-A0A961EV82-F1
#
_cell.length_a   1.000
_cell.length_b   1.000
_cell.length_c   1.000
_cell.angle_alpha   90.00
_cell.angle_beta   90.00
_cell.angle_gamma   90.00
#
_symmetry.space_group_name_H-M   'P 1'
#
loop_
_entity.id
_entity.type
_entity.pdbx_description
1 polymer ?
#
loop_
_entity_poly.entity_id
_entity_poly.type
_entity_poly.pdbx_seq_one_letter_code
_entity_poly.pdbx_strand_id
1 'polypeptide(L)'
;GPDAWYGKDTQGNKGVGDPGHGGGSWGYRSEELYQEFLKKRKILWDYNIGVSLEDFKEVFGPEIERVTVDLDRFMDPDIHINRRYESRGSRVDARKYLSYLAGRSDGRIFDRTTINIDEDRLKGVEVVFALNKGRRIFNFEYSIATLVALMSSAEILSGHRIPFGVLGYSDLKNSKVDIDLQWFKNLDADYGPQWEQHLFSGIAQSWHGDTIPESNILEELSSYFSAEARTRILVVLSDFRGSRGKVNPEADLRSHETRALFEEVGKLKDRGLVMLGVGLGPRAIAEEIFPESLSIARENYANLPGLLASSITDLIHRYHSALSEQATDRPTEEGKDREAS
;
A
#
# COMPACT_ATOMS: atom_id res chain seq x y z
N GLY A 1 -22.39 -34.52 31.71
CA GLY A 1 -22.52 -35.94 31.31
C GLY A 1 -21.99 -36.08 29.90
N PRO A 2 -21.32 -37.19 29.56
CA PRO A 2 -20.66 -37.33 28.27
C PRO A 2 -21.62 -38.00 27.28
N ASP A 3 -22.40 -37.22 26.53
CA ASP A 3 -23.22 -37.75 25.41
C ASP A 3 -23.62 -36.64 24.42
N ALA A 4 -22.63 -35.96 23.83
CA ALA A 4 -22.90 -35.00 22.75
C ALA A 4 -21.80 -34.96 21.68
N TRP A 5 -21.10 -36.07 21.43
CA TRP A 5 -20.03 -36.10 20.42
C TRP A 5 -20.03 -37.32 19.50
N TYR A 6 -21.21 -37.67 19.01
CA TYR A 6 -21.33 -38.54 17.83
C TYR A 6 -22.23 -37.88 16.79
N GLY A 7 -21.61 -37.03 15.96
CA GLY A 7 -22.16 -36.64 14.66
C GLY A 7 -21.96 -37.78 13.65
N LYS A 8 -22.89 -37.87 12.69
CA LYS A 8 -23.13 -38.98 11.74
C LYS A 8 -21.97 -39.36 10.78
N ASP A 9 -20.78 -38.77 10.92
CA ASP A 9 -19.66 -38.92 9.98
C ASP A 9 -18.51 -39.78 10.50
N THR A 10 -18.59 -40.32 11.73
CA THR A 10 -17.64 -41.35 12.16
C THR A 10 -18.03 -42.69 11.52
N GLN A 11 -17.48 -42.97 10.34
CA GLN A 11 -17.32 -44.34 9.88
C GLN A 11 -16.48 -45.09 10.92
N GLY A 12 -17.16 -45.74 11.86
CA GLY A 12 -16.56 -46.68 12.79
C GLY A 12 -15.80 -47.71 11.98
N ASN A 13 -14.51 -47.86 12.30
CA ASN A 13 -13.69 -48.95 11.78
C ASN A 13 -14.46 -50.24 12.05
N LYS A 14 -14.86 -50.94 10.98
CA LYS A 14 -15.53 -52.24 11.05
C LYS A 14 -14.68 -53.14 11.95
N GLY A 15 -15.25 -53.49 13.10
CA GLY A 15 -14.54 -54.23 14.14
C GLY A 15 -13.81 -55.43 13.57
N VAL A 16 -12.48 -55.38 13.63
CA VAL A 16 -11.59 -56.55 13.54
C VAL A 16 -10.40 -56.24 14.46
N GLY A 17 -10.44 -56.85 15.64
CA GLY A 17 -9.42 -56.77 16.69
C GLY A 17 -9.95 -57.46 17.94
N ASP A 18 -9.40 -58.62 18.26
CA ASP A 18 -9.91 -59.61 19.24
C ASP A 18 -10.11 -59.09 20.68
N PRO A 19 -11.01 -59.73 21.46
CA PRO A 19 -11.36 -59.30 22.80
C PRO A 19 -10.35 -59.83 23.83
N GLY A 20 -9.34 -59.02 24.11
CA GLY A 20 -8.44 -59.28 25.22
C GLY A 20 -7.20 -58.40 25.09
N HIS A 21 -6.87 -57.67 26.14
CA HIS A 21 -5.85 -56.60 26.20
C HIS A 21 -6.39 -55.21 25.83
N GLY A 22 -7.26 -54.70 26.71
CA GLY A 22 -7.52 -53.27 26.82
C GLY A 22 -6.24 -52.54 27.23
N GLY A 23 -5.82 -51.59 26.40
CA GLY A 23 -4.65 -50.75 26.63
C GLY A 23 -3.82 -50.54 25.37
N GLY A 24 -4.41 -50.02 24.30
CA GLY A 24 -3.69 -49.80 23.07
C GLY A 24 -4.35 -48.74 22.19
N SER A 25 -3.61 -47.66 21.93
CA SER A 25 -3.84 -46.74 20.81
C SER A 25 -4.97 -45.69 20.91
N TRP A 26 -5.29 -45.22 22.12
CA TRP A 26 -6.02 -43.95 22.30
C TRP A 26 -5.14 -42.80 22.83
N GLY A 27 -3.95 -43.09 23.41
CA GLY A 27 -3.06 -42.08 23.99
C GLY A 27 -2.31 -41.22 22.98
N TYR A 28 -1.70 -41.81 21.95
CA TYR A 28 -0.85 -41.05 21.01
C TYR A 28 -1.63 -40.07 20.13
N ARG A 29 -2.79 -40.47 19.61
CA ARG A 29 -3.63 -39.57 18.78
C ARG A 29 -4.27 -38.45 19.59
N SER A 30 -4.65 -38.71 20.85
CA SER A 30 -5.24 -37.69 21.72
C SER A 30 -4.19 -36.72 22.26
N GLU A 31 -2.96 -37.19 22.52
CA GLU A 31 -1.84 -36.34 22.92
C GLU A 31 -1.31 -35.49 21.75
N GLU A 32 -1.22 -36.02 20.53
CA GLU A 32 -0.92 -35.24 19.32
C GLU A 32 -2.02 -34.21 19.03
N LEU A 33 -3.30 -34.60 19.10
CA LEU A 33 -4.43 -33.67 18.95
C LEU A 33 -4.48 -32.64 20.08
N TYR A 34 -4.10 -33.01 21.30
CA TYR A 34 -4.01 -32.11 22.45
C TYR A 34 -2.80 -31.17 22.34
N GLN A 35 -1.67 -31.63 21.85
CA GLN A 35 -0.50 -30.81 21.53
C GLN A 35 -0.78 -29.88 20.35
N GLU A 36 -1.54 -30.31 19.34
CA GLU A 36 -2.04 -29.45 18.26
C GLU A 36 -3.07 -28.43 18.79
N PHE A 37 -3.94 -28.84 19.70
CA PHE A 37 -4.90 -27.97 20.38
C PHE A 37 -4.20 -26.93 21.26
N LEU A 38 -3.17 -27.34 22.01
CA LEU A 38 -2.31 -26.46 22.79
C LEU A 38 -1.45 -25.56 21.89
N LYS A 39 -0.95 -26.04 20.74
CA LYS A 39 -0.30 -25.20 19.72
C LYS A 39 -1.23 -24.13 19.17
N LYS A 40 -2.51 -24.46 18.97
CA LYS A 40 -3.55 -23.51 18.53
C LYS A 40 -3.95 -22.50 19.60
N ARG A 41 -3.78 -22.82 20.89
CA ARG A 41 -4.16 -21.99 22.05
C ARG A 41 -2.98 -21.43 22.86
N LYS A 42 -1.72 -21.66 22.45
CA LYS A 42 -0.57 -20.99 23.07
C LYS A 42 -0.81 -19.49 22.96
N ILE A 43 -0.60 -18.78 24.08
CA ILE A 43 -0.52 -17.31 24.10
C ILE A 43 0.41 -16.95 22.94
N LEU A 44 -0.15 -16.24 21.97
CA LEU A 44 0.57 -15.87 20.77
C LEU A 44 1.71 -14.97 21.23
N TRP A 45 2.94 -15.41 21.01
CA TRP A 45 4.10 -14.59 21.34
C TRP A 45 4.08 -13.36 20.45
N ASP A 46 4.34 -12.19 21.04
CA ASP A 46 4.44 -10.95 20.31
C ASP A 46 5.68 -11.00 19.41
N TYR A 47 5.44 -11.23 18.12
CA TYR A 47 6.47 -11.18 17.09
C TYR A 47 6.80 -9.72 16.81
N ASN A 48 8.00 -9.32 17.23
CA ASN A 48 8.54 -7.98 17.09
C ASN A 48 9.88 -8.05 16.35
N ILE A 49 10.18 -7.02 15.56
CA ILE A 49 11.45 -6.89 14.84
C ILE A 49 12.64 -6.69 15.80
N GLY A 50 12.38 -6.15 17.00
CA GLY A 50 13.38 -6.08 18.07
C GLY A 50 14.44 -4.99 17.90
N VAL A 51 14.18 -3.99 17.05
CA VAL A 51 15.07 -2.87 16.74
C VAL A 51 14.40 -1.56 17.18
N SER A 52 15.17 -0.62 17.72
CA SER A 52 14.66 0.72 18.08
C SER A 52 14.57 1.63 16.84
N LEU A 53 13.81 2.73 16.92
CA LEU A 53 13.78 3.70 15.81
C LEU A 53 15.16 4.34 15.60
N GLU A 54 15.91 4.57 16.68
CA GLU A 54 17.26 5.13 16.62
C GLU A 54 18.22 4.21 15.85
N ASP A 55 18.26 2.92 16.23
CA ASP A 55 19.10 1.93 15.54
C ASP A 55 18.66 1.75 14.08
N PHE A 56 17.35 1.78 13.82
CA PHE A 56 16.82 1.69 12.46
C PHE A 56 17.28 2.86 11.59
N LYS A 57 17.22 4.09 12.11
CA LYS A 57 17.69 5.28 11.39
C LYS A 57 19.20 5.26 11.16
N GLU A 58 19.97 4.77 12.12
CA GLU A 58 21.43 4.65 11.95
C GLU A 58 21.78 3.70 10.80
N VAL A 59 21.08 2.56 10.70
CA VAL A 59 21.39 1.52 9.70
C VAL A 59 20.77 1.83 8.33
N PHE A 60 19.48 2.20 8.30
CA PHE A 60 18.71 2.33 7.06
C PHE A 60 18.47 3.77 6.64
N GLY A 61 18.69 4.76 7.51
CA GLY A 61 18.50 6.18 7.19
C GLY A 61 19.20 6.63 5.91
N PRO A 62 20.50 6.33 5.71
CA PRO A 62 21.21 6.70 4.48
C PRO A 62 20.63 6.06 3.21
N GLU A 63 20.10 4.83 3.31
CA GLU A 63 19.45 4.14 2.20
C GLU A 63 18.08 4.75 1.90
N ILE A 64 17.31 5.07 2.95
CA ILE A 64 16.03 5.76 2.84
C ILE A 64 16.24 7.13 2.20
N GLU A 65 17.18 7.95 2.68
CA GLU A 65 17.48 9.27 2.11
C GLU A 65 17.85 9.17 0.62
N ARG A 66 18.66 8.17 0.25
CA ARG A 66 19.02 7.94 -1.15
C ARG A 66 17.81 7.58 -2.01
N VAL A 67 17.00 6.65 -1.54
CA VAL A 67 15.77 6.22 -2.22
C VAL A 67 14.82 7.41 -2.37
N THR A 68 14.62 8.18 -1.30
CA THR A 68 13.83 9.42 -1.29
C THR A 68 14.35 10.41 -2.34
N VAL A 69 15.64 10.73 -2.38
CA VAL A 69 16.20 11.66 -3.39
C VAL A 69 16.03 11.16 -4.82
N ASP A 70 16.25 9.86 -5.06
CA ASP A 70 16.10 9.27 -6.39
C ASP A 70 14.62 9.33 -6.85
N LEU A 71 13.68 9.18 -5.93
CA LEU A 71 12.23 9.17 -6.19
C LEU A 71 11.59 10.56 -6.21
N ASP A 72 12.09 11.50 -5.41
CA ASP A 72 11.71 12.91 -5.44
C ASP A 72 11.89 13.48 -6.84
N ARG A 73 12.96 13.08 -7.55
CA ARG A 73 13.17 13.45 -8.96
C ARG A 73 12.09 12.98 -9.92
N PHE A 74 11.41 11.87 -9.62
CA PHE A 74 10.31 11.35 -10.44
C PHE A 74 8.97 11.99 -10.09
N MET A 75 8.85 12.59 -8.90
CA MET A 75 7.66 13.27 -8.41
C MET A 75 7.74 14.80 -8.57
N ASP A 76 8.94 15.33 -8.86
CA ASP A 76 9.19 16.74 -9.14
C ASP A 76 8.36 17.20 -10.36
N PRO A 77 7.66 18.34 -10.26
CA PRO A 77 6.88 18.85 -11.37
C PRO A 77 7.81 19.24 -12.53
N ASP A 78 7.57 18.67 -13.72
CA ASP A 78 8.17 19.17 -14.96
C ASP A 78 7.90 20.67 -15.08
N ILE A 79 8.93 21.50 -14.89
CA ILE A 79 8.81 22.95 -15.02
C ILE A 79 8.50 23.27 -16.48
N HIS A 80 7.22 23.47 -16.80
CA HIS A 80 6.80 23.92 -18.11
C HIS A 80 7.11 25.42 -18.25
N ILE A 81 8.32 25.72 -18.73
CA ILE A 81 8.73 27.10 -19.01
C ILE A 81 8.02 27.58 -20.28
N ASN A 82 6.80 28.10 -20.12
CA ASN A 82 6.09 28.79 -21.19
C ASN A 82 6.71 30.16 -21.45
N ARG A 83 7.66 30.21 -22.38
CA ARG A 83 8.26 31.47 -22.84
C ARG A 83 7.32 32.16 -23.82
N ARG A 84 6.66 33.24 -23.38
CA ARG A 84 6.00 34.19 -24.30
C ARG A 84 6.97 35.31 -24.64
N TYR A 85 7.42 35.31 -25.89
CA TYR A 85 8.21 36.40 -26.45
C TYR A 85 7.27 37.55 -26.80
N GLU A 86 7.22 38.58 -25.95
CA GLU A 86 6.53 39.83 -26.26
C GLU A 86 7.52 40.85 -26.81
N SER A 87 7.10 41.68 -27.76
CA SER A 87 7.93 42.75 -28.31
C SER A 87 8.08 43.96 -27.36
N ARG A 88 7.52 43.90 -26.14
CA ARG A 88 7.55 44.98 -25.13
C ARG A 88 7.53 44.39 -23.72
N GLY A 89 8.38 44.88 -22.82
CA GLY A 89 8.47 44.42 -21.42
C GLY A 89 8.73 45.57 -20.44
N SER A 90 8.17 45.48 -19.22
CA SER A 90 8.06 46.58 -18.25
C SER A 90 9.26 46.76 -17.30
N ARG A 91 10.32 45.96 -17.42
CA ARG A 91 11.54 46.14 -16.62
C ARG A 91 12.76 45.75 -17.44
N VAL A 92 13.46 46.77 -17.90
CA VAL A 92 14.62 46.66 -18.77
C VAL A 92 15.85 46.45 -17.91
N ASP A 93 16.50 45.29 -18.01
CA ASP A 93 17.86 45.11 -17.50
C ASP A 93 18.78 46.07 -18.26
N ALA A 94 19.24 47.12 -17.60
CA ALA A 94 19.97 48.23 -18.21
C ALA A 94 21.21 47.75 -18.98
N ARG A 95 21.87 46.65 -18.56
CA ARG A 95 23.03 46.10 -19.27
C ARG A 95 22.65 45.48 -20.62
N LYS A 96 21.51 44.77 -20.68
CA LYS A 96 21.01 44.17 -21.94
C LYS A 96 20.53 45.25 -22.91
N TYR A 97 19.92 46.32 -22.41
CA TYR A 97 19.50 47.46 -23.23
C TYR A 97 20.66 48.27 -23.80
N LEU A 98 21.69 48.54 -22.99
CA LEU A 98 22.91 49.20 -23.46
C LEU A 98 23.64 48.36 -24.54
N SER A 99 23.63 47.04 -24.39
CA SER A 99 24.22 46.11 -25.37
C SER A 99 23.44 46.07 -26.69
N TYR A 100 22.11 46.20 -26.64
CA TYR A 100 21.28 46.35 -27.83
C TYR A 100 21.50 47.69 -28.55
N LEU A 101 21.52 48.81 -27.82
CA LEU A 101 21.82 50.13 -28.39
C LEU A 101 23.20 50.17 -29.07
N ALA A 102 24.17 49.42 -28.55
CA ALA A 102 25.51 49.29 -29.12
C ALA A 102 25.58 48.38 -30.37
N GLY A 103 24.46 47.82 -30.84
CA GLY A 103 24.41 46.96 -32.03
C GLY A 103 25.08 45.59 -31.84
N ARG A 104 25.27 45.15 -30.59
CA ARG A 104 26.00 43.91 -30.23
C ARG A 104 25.09 42.77 -29.80
N SER A 105 23.76 42.87 -29.95
CA SER A 105 22.82 41.80 -29.56
C SER A 105 21.71 41.57 -30.59
N ASP A 106 21.22 40.32 -30.67
CA ASP A 106 20.29 39.79 -31.68
C ASP A 106 18.82 40.27 -31.54
N GLY A 107 18.59 41.50 -31.06
CA GLY A 107 17.26 42.14 -31.12
C GLY A 107 16.17 41.58 -30.18
N ARG A 108 16.49 40.63 -29.29
CA ARG A 108 15.54 40.00 -28.36
C ARG A 108 15.74 40.52 -26.93
N ILE A 109 15.15 41.67 -26.63
CA ILE A 109 15.39 42.40 -25.37
C ILE A 109 14.32 42.10 -24.30
N PHE A 110 13.14 41.66 -24.71
CA PHE A 110 11.98 41.53 -23.85
C PHE A 110 11.66 40.05 -23.61
N ASP A 111 12.21 39.50 -22.53
CA ASP A 111 11.86 38.17 -22.06
C ASP A 111 10.99 38.33 -20.81
N ARG A 112 9.68 38.14 -20.95
CA ARG A 112 8.80 37.96 -19.79
C ARG A 112 8.63 36.47 -19.62
N THR A 113 9.61 35.84 -18.98
CA THR A 113 9.50 34.44 -18.56
C THR A 113 8.46 34.36 -17.46
N THR A 114 7.23 33.99 -17.81
CA THR A 114 6.24 33.55 -16.83
C THR A 114 6.52 32.08 -16.55
N ILE A 115 7.17 31.80 -15.43
CA ILE A 115 7.25 30.45 -14.90
C ILE A 115 5.92 30.21 -14.20
N ASN A 116 5.00 29.51 -14.87
CA ASN A 116 3.85 28.95 -14.17
C ASN A 116 4.35 27.67 -13.50
N ILE A 117 4.69 27.80 -12.21
CA ILE A 117 4.83 26.64 -11.34
C ILE A 117 3.39 26.20 -11.09
N ASP A 118 3.02 25.02 -11.58
CA ASP A 118 1.70 24.47 -11.40
C ASP A 118 1.61 23.96 -9.95
N GLU A 119 1.36 24.88 -9.02
CA GLU A 119 1.53 24.68 -7.57
C GLU A 119 0.58 23.62 -6.96
N ASP A 120 -0.32 23.02 -7.73
CA ASP A 120 -1.41 22.17 -7.23
C ASP A 120 -1.63 20.86 -8.01
N ARG A 121 -0.65 20.38 -8.82
CA ARG A 121 -0.78 19.14 -9.63
C ARG A 121 -1.01 17.85 -8.82
N LEU A 122 -0.73 17.83 -7.52
CA LEU A 122 -0.91 16.64 -6.68
C LEU A 122 -2.13 16.75 -5.75
N LYS A 123 -2.91 17.82 -5.88
CA LYS A 123 -4.06 18.07 -5.02
C LYS A 123 -5.20 17.07 -5.30
N GLY A 124 -5.68 16.45 -4.23
CA GLY A 124 -6.72 15.43 -4.31
C GLY A 124 -6.19 14.03 -4.64
N VAL A 125 -4.88 13.81 -4.60
CA VAL A 125 -4.28 12.47 -4.51
C VAL A 125 -4.24 12.04 -3.06
N GLU A 126 -4.72 10.85 -2.75
CA GLU A 126 -4.64 10.24 -1.42
C GLU A 126 -4.15 8.79 -1.53
N VAL A 127 -3.33 8.36 -0.58
CA VAL A 127 -2.73 7.02 -0.58
C VAL A 127 -2.99 6.31 0.75
N VAL A 128 -3.64 5.15 0.76
CA VAL A 128 -3.82 4.33 1.97
C VAL A 128 -3.03 3.03 1.83
N PHE A 129 -2.19 2.73 2.81
CA PHE A 129 -1.45 1.48 2.94
C PHE A 129 -2.15 0.56 3.94
N ALA A 130 -2.53 -0.63 3.49
CA ALA A 130 -3.10 -1.69 4.31
C ALA A 130 -2.09 -2.84 4.41
N LEU A 131 -1.53 -3.06 5.59
CA LEU A 131 -0.54 -4.10 5.87
C LEU A 131 -1.19 -5.29 6.58
N ASN A 132 -1.05 -6.49 6.02
CA ASN A 132 -1.44 -7.71 6.71
C ASN A 132 -0.46 -8.01 7.85
N LYS A 133 -0.94 -7.98 9.09
CA LYS A 133 -0.17 -8.25 10.33
C LYS A 133 -0.27 -9.71 10.77
N GLY A 134 -0.63 -10.61 9.85
CA GLY A 134 -0.74 -12.03 10.10
C GLY A 134 0.62 -12.74 10.27
N ARG A 135 0.68 -13.70 11.19
CA ARG A 135 1.87 -14.52 11.49
C ARG A 135 2.47 -15.21 10.27
N ARG A 136 1.64 -15.60 9.31
CA ARG A 136 2.07 -16.29 8.08
C ARG A 136 3.00 -15.43 7.22
N ILE A 137 2.84 -14.11 7.29
CA ILE A 137 3.58 -13.14 6.50
C ILE A 137 4.82 -12.65 7.26
N PHE A 138 4.85 -12.84 8.58
CA PHE A 138 6.02 -12.56 9.40
C PHE A 138 7.17 -13.51 9.06
N ASN A 139 7.98 -13.07 8.10
CA ASN A 139 9.34 -13.48 7.86
C ASN A 139 10.22 -12.26 8.12
N PHE A 140 11.31 -12.42 8.86
CA PHE A 140 12.21 -11.33 9.23
C PHE A 140 12.65 -10.48 8.01
N GLU A 141 12.93 -11.11 6.87
CA GLU A 141 13.34 -10.41 5.63
C GLU A 141 12.20 -9.52 5.09
N TYR A 142 10.99 -10.07 4.96
CA TYR A 142 9.83 -9.34 4.43
C TYR A 142 9.30 -8.28 5.40
N SER A 143 9.36 -8.52 6.71
CA SER A 143 8.92 -7.55 7.71
C SER A 143 9.85 -6.35 7.79
N ILE A 144 11.17 -6.56 7.70
CA ILE A 144 12.16 -5.48 7.56
C ILE A 144 11.96 -4.73 6.24
N ALA A 145 11.82 -5.43 5.12
CA ALA A 145 11.60 -4.79 3.82
C ALA A 145 10.34 -3.92 3.81
N THR A 146 9.25 -4.42 4.41
CA THR A 146 7.99 -3.69 4.56
C THR A 146 8.16 -2.46 5.43
N LEU A 147 8.89 -2.59 6.55
CA LEU A 147 9.19 -1.46 7.43
C LEU A 147 9.96 -0.38 6.68
N VAL A 148 11.06 -0.72 6.02
CA VAL A 148 11.85 0.23 5.23
C VAL A 148 10.98 0.87 4.15
N ALA A 149 10.22 0.09 3.40
CA ALA A 149 9.40 0.58 2.30
C ALA A 149 8.30 1.57 2.75
N LEU A 150 7.62 1.28 3.85
CA LEU A 150 6.57 2.17 4.39
C LEU A 150 7.17 3.43 5.02
N MET A 151 8.32 3.33 5.70
CA MET A 151 9.02 4.49 6.24
C MET A 151 9.52 5.42 5.12
N SER A 152 10.15 4.87 4.07
CA SER A 152 10.56 5.65 2.89
C SER A 152 9.37 6.28 2.17
N SER A 153 8.29 5.52 1.98
CA SER A 153 7.08 6.04 1.33
C SER A 153 6.46 7.19 2.13
N ALA A 154 6.47 7.09 3.47
CA ALA A 154 5.97 8.15 4.34
C ALA A 154 6.77 9.45 4.19
N GLU A 155 8.10 9.38 4.10
CA GLU A 155 8.96 10.54 3.85
C GLU A 155 8.68 11.17 2.48
N ILE A 156 8.64 10.37 1.43
CA ILE A 156 8.40 10.84 0.05
C ILE A 156 7.03 11.51 -0.07
N LEU A 157 5.97 10.84 0.38
CA LEU A 157 4.60 11.36 0.29
C LEU A 157 4.43 12.62 1.15
N SER A 158 5.02 12.64 2.34
CA SER A 158 5.02 13.84 3.19
C SER A 158 5.78 15.01 2.56
N GLY A 159 6.94 14.76 1.93
CA GLY A 159 7.73 15.78 1.23
C GLY A 159 6.93 16.47 0.12
N HIS A 160 6.07 15.70 -0.56
CA HIS A 160 5.19 16.17 -1.64
C HIS A 160 3.81 16.64 -1.17
N ARG A 161 3.56 16.68 0.15
CA ARG A 161 2.27 17.05 0.75
C ARG A 161 1.09 16.20 0.24
N ILE A 162 1.34 14.93 -0.06
CA ILE A 162 0.29 13.97 -0.42
C ILE A 162 -0.26 13.36 0.87
N PRO A 163 -1.57 13.51 1.18
CA PRO A 163 -2.17 12.82 2.31
C PRO A 163 -2.05 11.30 2.15
N PHE A 164 -1.57 10.64 3.21
CA PHE A 164 -1.42 9.19 3.21
C PHE A 164 -1.82 8.54 4.53
N GLY A 165 -2.32 7.32 4.51
CA GLY A 165 -2.71 6.57 5.69
C GLY A 165 -1.96 5.25 5.77
N VAL A 166 -1.60 4.79 6.96
CA VAL A 166 -1.01 3.45 7.16
C VAL A 166 -1.76 2.73 8.27
N LEU A 167 -2.26 1.54 7.95
CA LEU A 167 -2.95 0.69 8.90
C LEU A 167 -2.51 -0.77 8.77
N GLY A 168 -2.55 -1.49 9.88
CA GLY A 168 -2.41 -2.92 9.95
C GLY A 168 -3.77 -3.61 10.07
N TYR A 169 -3.91 -4.78 9.46
CA TYR A 169 -5.09 -5.64 9.63
C TYR A 169 -4.70 -7.08 9.95
N SER A 170 -5.44 -7.71 10.85
CA SER A 170 -5.35 -9.15 11.13
C SER A 170 -6.47 -9.56 12.11
N ASP A 171 -6.59 -10.85 12.40
CA ASP A 171 -7.36 -11.32 13.57
C ASP A 171 -6.40 -11.51 14.76
N LEU A 172 -6.23 -10.48 15.59
CA LEU A 172 -5.27 -10.52 16.71
C LEU A 172 -5.70 -11.53 17.78
N LYS A 173 -7.01 -11.57 18.06
CA LYS A 173 -7.58 -12.46 19.07
C LYS A 173 -7.59 -13.92 18.61
N ASN A 174 -7.33 -14.17 17.32
CA ASN A 174 -7.37 -15.49 16.69
C ASN A 174 -8.70 -16.19 16.99
N SER A 175 -9.79 -15.41 17.00
CA SER A 175 -11.14 -15.87 17.33
C SER A 175 -11.94 -16.17 16.07
N LYS A 176 -11.51 -15.66 14.91
CA LYS A 176 -12.19 -15.68 13.60
C LYS A 176 -13.54 -14.97 13.60
N VAL A 177 -13.77 -14.14 14.60
CA VAL A 177 -15.01 -13.38 14.78
C VAL A 177 -14.80 -11.91 14.42
N ASP A 178 -13.68 -11.33 14.85
CA ASP A 178 -13.38 -9.91 14.68
C ASP A 178 -12.18 -9.74 13.74
N ILE A 179 -12.23 -8.71 12.88
CA ILE A 179 -11.07 -8.23 12.12
C ILE A 179 -10.60 -6.96 12.83
N ASP A 180 -9.35 -6.97 13.31
CA ASP A 180 -8.75 -5.82 13.95
C ASP A 180 -8.07 -4.93 12.90
N LEU A 181 -8.55 -3.70 12.73
CA LEU A 181 -7.91 -2.64 11.94
C LEU A 181 -7.21 -1.65 12.89
N GLN A 182 -5.91 -1.48 12.72
CA GLN A 182 -5.09 -0.62 13.58
C GLN A 182 -4.39 0.45 12.76
N TRP A 183 -4.71 1.71 13.04
CA TRP A 183 -4.04 2.83 12.43
C TRP A 183 -2.66 3.06 13.06
N PHE A 184 -1.64 3.12 12.20
CA PHE A 184 -0.28 3.51 12.58
C PHE A 184 0.00 4.96 12.19
N LYS A 185 -0.66 5.45 11.13
CA LYS A 185 -0.70 6.85 10.73
C LYS A 185 -2.04 7.16 10.05
N ASN A 186 -2.80 8.11 10.59
CA ASN A 186 -4.09 8.52 10.02
C ASN A 186 -3.92 9.32 8.72
N LEU A 187 -4.86 9.18 7.79
CA LEU A 187 -4.81 9.84 6.47
C LEU A 187 -4.62 11.37 6.59
N ASP A 188 -5.46 12.02 7.38
CA ASP A 188 -5.51 13.48 7.54
C ASP A 188 -4.44 14.06 8.48
N ALA A 189 -3.64 13.21 9.14
CA ALA A 189 -2.66 13.69 10.09
C ALA A 189 -1.35 14.09 9.39
N ASP A 190 -0.81 15.25 9.75
CA ASP A 190 0.52 15.68 9.27
C ASP A 190 1.60 14.72 9.77
N TYR A 191 2.47 14.29 8.86
CA TYR A 191 3.58 13.42 9.22
C TYR A 191 4.69 14.23 9.88
N GLY A 192 5.13 13.77 11.05
CA GLY A 192 6.16 14.41 11.87
C GLY A 192 6.70 13.43 12.91
N PRO A 193 7.61 13.86 13.79
CA PRO A 193 8.37 12.95 14.66
C PRO A 193 7.52 12.02 15.54
N GLN A 194 6.35 12.50 15.99
CA GLN A 194 5.43 11.66 16.77
C GLN A 194 4.82 10.56 15.89
N TRP A 195 4.27 10.91 14.73
CA TRP A 195 3.68 9.95 13.80
C TRP A 195 4.71 9.01 13.19
N GLU A 196 5.95 9.46 13.01
CA GLU A 196 7.07 8.60 12.62
C GLU A 196 7.32 7.50 13.67
N GLN A 197 7.39 7.87 14.95
CA GLN A 197 7.54 6.89 16.04
C GLN A 197 6.33 5.93 16.12
N HIS A 198 5.11 6.44 15.96
CA HIS A 198 3.89 5.62 15.96
C HIS A 198 3.87 4.66 14.76
N LEU A 199 4.21 5.14 13.57
CA LEU A 199 4.32 4.36 12.34
C LEU A 199 5.33 3.23 12.50
N PHE A 200 6.56 3.59 12.91
CA PHE A 200 7.63 2.64 13.17
C PHE A 200 7.19 1.57 14.18
N SER A 201 6.65 1.98 15.33
CA SER A 201 6.27 1.06 16.39
C SER A 201 5.15 0.11 15.94
N GLY A 202 4.15 0.62 15.23
CA GLY A 202 3.05 -0.17 14.69
C GLY A 202 3.48 -1.22 13.66
N ILE A 203 4.42 -0.84 12.77
CA ILE A 203 4.96 -1.79 11.79
C ILE A 203 5.91 -2.79 12.46
N ALA A 204 6.77 -2.35 13.38
CA ALA A 204 7.79 -3.19 14.01
C ALA A 204 7.23 -4.22 15.01
N GLN A 205 6.02 -4.01 15.52
CA GLN A 205 5.44 -4.83 16.60
C GLN A 205 4.15 -5.55 16.18
N SER A 206 3.64 -6.47 17.00
CA SER A 206 2.29 -7.05 16.86
C SER A 206 2.07 -7.86 15.57
N TRP A 207 3.06 -8.63 15.12
CA TRP A 207 2.93 -9.57 13.97
C TRP A 207 2.34 -10.94 14.38
N HIS A 208 1.41 -10.94 15.32
CA HIS A 208 0.90 -12.17 15.93
C HIS A 208 -0.55 -12.53 15.51
N GLY A 209 -1.21 -11.73 14.67
CA GLY A 209 -2.57 -12.04 14.23
C GLY A 209 -2.70 -13.27 13.33
N ASP A 210 -3.90 -13.83 13.19
CA ASP A 210 -4.21 -14.78 12.12
C ASP A 210 -4.49 -14.02 10.80
N THR A 211 -4.18 -14.65 9.68
CA THR A 211 -4.45 -14.07 8.35
C THR A 211 -5.93 -14.14 8.02
N ILE A 212 -6.46 -13.07 7.42
CA ILE A 212 -7.87 -12.98 7.01
C ILE A 212 -7.97 -12.85 5.48
N PRO A 213 -9.12 -13.18 4.87
CA PRO A 213 -9.39 -12.85 3.48
C PRO A 213 -9.52 -11.34 3.29
N GLU A 214 -8.72 -10.77 2.39
CA GLU A 214 -8.72 -9.32 2.12
C GLU A 214 -10.06 -8.83 1.54
N SER A 215 -10.83 -9.71 0.89
CA SER A 215 -12.20 -9.40 0.43
C SER A 215 -13.09 -8.85 1.55
N ASN A 216 -12.80 -9.18 2.81
CA ASN A 216 -13.60 -8.77 3.96
C ASN A 216 -13.31 -7.35 4.44
N ILE A 217 -12.20 -6.75 4.01
CA ILE A 217 -11.76 -5.42 4.47
C ILE A 217 -11.77 -4.38 3.36
N LEU A 218 -11.75 -4.77 2.08
CA LEU A 218 -11.60 -3.82 0.97
C LEU A 218 -12.68 -2.74 0.94
N GLU A 219 -13.94 -3.08 1.20
CA GLU A 219 -15.03 -2.08 1.24
C GLU A 219 -14.83 -1.07 2.36
N GLU A 220 -14.46 -1.53 3.56
CA GLU A 220 -14.17 -0.65 4.70
C GLU A 220 -12.96 0.25 4.40
N LEU A 221 -11.89 -0.30 3.84
CA LEU A 221 -10.70 0.45 3.43
C LEU A 221 -11.04 1.53 2.39
N SER A 222 -11.96 1.23 1.46
CA SER A 222 -12.41 2.19 0.45
C SER A 222 -13.13 3.40 1.04
N SER A 223 -13.71 3.25 2.25
CA SER A 223 -14.45 4.32 2.93
C SER A 223 -13.57 5.34 3.65
N TYR A 224 -12.27 5.05 3.82
CA TYR A 224 -11.34 5.93 4.52
C TYR A 224 -10.84 7.11 3.69
N PHE A 225 -10.99 7.06 2.37
CA PHE A 225 -10.63 8.18 1.50
C PHE A 225 -11.61 9.35 1.67
N SER A 226 -11.11 10.57 1.55
CA SER A 226 -11.96 11.75 1.64
C SER A 226 -12.89 11.86 0.42
N ALA A 227 -14.02 12.56 0.61
CA ALA A 227 -14.95 12.84 -0.49
C ALA A 227 -14.32 13.75 -1.56
N GLU A 228 -13.31 14.54 -1.20
CA GLU A 228 -12.62 15.49 -2.08
C GLU A 228 -11.48 14.83 -2.88
N ALA A 229 -11.10 13.60 -2.53
CA ALA A 229 -10.08 12.83 -3.23
C ALA A 229 -10.50 12.51 -4.66
N ARG A 230 -9.74 13.07 -5.62
CA ARG A 230 -9.84 12.79 -7.05
C ARG A 230 -9.20 11.46 -7.42
N THR A 231 -8.05 11.16 -6.81
CA THR A 231 -7.30 9.94 -7.06
C THR A 231 -7.08 9.22 -5.73
N ARG A 232 -7.69 8.05 -5.59
CA ARG A 232 -7.68 7.23 -4.37
C ARG A 232 -6.84 6.00 -4.64
N ILE A 233 -5.68 5.92 -4.01
CA ILE A 233 -4.74 4.81 -4.20
C ILE A 233 -4.73 3.94 -2.94
N LEU A 234 -5.20 2.70 -3.06
CA LEU A 234 -5.13 1.70 -1.99
C LEU A 234 -3.99 0.71 -2.27
N VAL A 235 -2.98 0.71 -1.42
CA VAL A 235 -1.86 -0.23 -1.47
C VAL A 235 -2.09 -1.33 -0.45
N VAL A 236 -2.21 -2.58 -0.88
CA VAL A 236 -2.42 -3.73 0.02
C VAL A 236 -1.16 -4.59 0.03
N LEU A 237 -0.54 -4.74 1.20
CA LEU A 237 0.64 -5.58 1.40
C LEU A 237 0.25 -6.87 2.10
N SER A 238 0.27 -7.99 1.37
CA SER A 238 -0.15 -9.30 1.86
C SER A 238 0.42 -10.44 1.03
N ASP A 239 0.29 -11.68 1.49
CA ASP A 239 0.54 -12.86 0.64
C ASP A 239 -0.71 -13.30 -0.17
N PHE A 240 -1.88 -12.70 0.08
CA PHE A 240 -3.16 -12.92 -0.64
C PHE A 240 -3.66 -14.37 -0.70
N ARG A 241 -3.19 -15.22 0.22
CA ARG A 241 -3.59 -16.64 0.28
C ARG A 241 -4.86 -16.86 1.12
N GLY A 242 -5.56 -15.78 1.44
CA GLY A 242 -6.75 -15.78 2.28
C GLY A 242 -6.51 -16.31 3.70
N SER A 243 -7.54 -16.87 4.33
CA SER A 243 -7.48 -17.36 5.72
C SER A 243 -6.55 -18.55 5.89
N ARG A 244 -6.41 -19.38 4.85
CA ARG A 244 -5.58 -20.59 4.85
C ARG A 244 -4.93 -20.82 3.50
N GLY A 245 -3.61 -20.71 3.48
CA GLY A 245 -2.82 -21.08 2.31
C GLY A 245 -3.01 -22.55 1.91
N LYS A 246 -3.17 -22.77 0.60
CA LYS A 246 -3.32 -24.10 0.00
C LYS A 246 -1.96 -24.70 -0.37
N VAL A 247 -1.99 -25.98 -0.75
CA VAL A 247 -0.79 -26.77 -1.08
C VAL A 247 -0.03 -26.15 -2.25
N ASN A 248 -0.72 -25.76 -3.32
CA ASN A 248 -0.15 -25.17 -4.53
C ASN A 248 -0.82 -23.83 -4.90
N PRO A 249 -0.15 -22.97 -5.71
CA PRO A 249 -0.70 -21.69 -6.14
C PRO A 249 -2.01 -21.81 -6.92
N GLU A 250 -2.18 -22.84 -7.76
CA GLU A 250 -3.42 -23.00 -8.53
C GLU A 250 -4.64 -23.27 -7.63
N ALA A 251 -4.44 -23.92 -6.48
CA ALA A 251 -5.50 -24.12 -5.51
C ALA A 251 -5.81 -22.84 -4.71
N ASP A 252 -4.82 -21.97 -4.48
CA ASP A 252 -5.07 -20.64 -3.92
C ASP A 252 -5.95 -19.84 -4.89
N LEU A 253 -5.57 -19.76 -6.17
CA LEU A 253 -6.31 -19.01 -7.20
C LEU A 253 -7.74 -19.51 -7.42
N ARG A 254 -7.97 -20.83 -7.33
CA ARG A 254 -9.30 -21.43 -7.46
C ARG A 254 -10.14 -21.33 -6.20
N SER A 255 -9.57 -20.83 -5.10
CA SER A 255 -10.28 -20.75 -3.83
C SER A 255 -11.45 -19.75 -3.90
N HIS A 256 -12.48 -20.00 -3.10
CA HIS A 256 -13.61 -19.09 -2.98
C HIS A 256 -13.17 -17.71 -2.50
N GLU A 257 -12.23 -17.65 -1.55
CA GLU A 257 -11.71 -16.39 -0.99
C GLU A 257 -10.99 -15.56 -2.06
N THR A 258 -10.16 -16.17 -2.89
CA THR A 258 -9.47 -15.46 -3.99
C THR A 258 -10.44 -14.98 -5.07
N ARG A 259 -11.47 -15.78 -5.40
CA ARG A 259 -12.53 -15.33 -6.33
C ARG A 259 -13.32 -14.15 -5.78
N ALA A 260 -13.69 -14.20 -4.51
CA ALA A 260 -14.38 -13.11 -3.83
C ALA A 260 -13.51 -11.84 -3.82
N LEU A 261 -12.20 -11.98 -3.57
CA LEU A 261 -11.25 -10.87 -3.63
C LEU A 261 -11.17 -10.27 -5.04
N PHE A 262 -11.06 -11.10 -6.09
CA PHE A 262 -11.05 -10.63 -7.48
C PHE A 262 -12.33 -9.86 -7.85
N GLU A 263 -13.49 -10.38 -7.47
CA GLU A 263 -14.78 -9.71 -7.70
C GLU A 263 -14.86 -8.36 -6.99
N GLU A 264 -14.38 -8.28 -5.75
CA GLU A 264 -14.41 -7.05 -4.97
C GLU A 264 -13.44 -5.99 -5.51
N VAL A 265 -12.25 -6.41 -5.94
CA VAL A 265 -11.29 -5.55 -6.67
C VAL A 265 -11.92 -5.01 -7.96
N GLY A 266 -12.68 -5.83 -8.70
CA GLY A 266 -13.43 -5.37 -9.87
C GLY A 266 -14.43 -4.26 -9.54
N LYS A 267 -15.27 -4.46 -8.53
CA LYS A 267 -16.28 -3.48 -8.11
C LYS A 267 -15.67 -2.15 -7.65
N LEU A 268 -14.61 -2.20 -6.86
CA LEU A 268 -13.97 -1.01 -6.33
C LEU A 268 -13.19 -0.24 -7.41
N LYS A 269 -12.61 -0.95 -8.37
CA LYS A 269 -12.02 -0.35 -9.56
C LYS A 269 -13.06 0.45 -10.36
N ASP A 270 -14.25 -0.11 -10.57
CA ASP A 270 -15.34 0.58 -11.28
C ASP A 270 -15.84 1.83 -10.53
N ARG A 271 -15.65 1.87 -9.20
CA ARG A 271 -15.90 3.06 -8.35
C ARG A 271 -14.75 4.08 -8.37
N GLY A 272 -13.71 3.86 -9.17
CA GLY A 272 -12.57 4.75 -9.33
C GLY A 272 -11.45 4.57 -8.30
N LEU A 273 -11.44 3.47 -7.54
CA LEU A 273 -10.33 3.14 -6.64
C LEU A 273 -9.18 2.50 -7.42
N VAL A 274 -7.98 3.08 -7.30
CA VAL A 274 -6.75 2.53 -7.86
C VAL A 274 -6.13 1.61 -6.80
N MET A 275 -5.99 0.32 -7.10
CA MET A 275 -5.48 -0.66 -6.14
C MET A 275 -4.15 -1.25 -6.59
N LEU A 276 -3.16 -1.21 -5.70
CA LEU A 276 -1.85 -1.84 -5.86
C LEU A 276 -1.74 -3.05 -4.92
N GLY A 277 -1.72 -4.26 -5.47
CA GLY A 277 -1.51 -5.49 -4.70
C GLY A 277 -0.02 -5.83 -4.58
N VAL A 278 0.56 -5.69 -3.38
CA VAL A 278 1.95 -6.05 -3.09
C VAL A 278 1.99 -7.44 -2.46
N GLY A 279 2.25 -8.44 -3.30
CA GLY A 279 2.35 -9.86 -2.95
C GLY A 279 3.65 -10.17 -2.22
N LEU A 280 3.57 -10.42 -0.91
CA LEU A 280 4.70 -10.82 -0.08
C LEU A 280 4.86 -12.34 -0.05
N GLY A 281 6.06 -12.84 -0.35
CA GLY A 281 6.39 -14.24 -0.28
C GLY A 281 6.55 -14.92 -1.64
N PRO A 282 6.72 -16.25 -1.64
CA PRO A 282 7.17 -16.99 -2.83
C PRO A 282 6.09 -17.20 -3.89
N ARG A 283 4.85 -16.72 -3.68
CA ARG A 283 3.73 -16.94 -4.61
C ARG A 283 3.27 -15.61 -5.18
N ALA A 284 3.40 -15.44 -6.48
CA ALA A 284 2.95 -14.28 -7.24
C ALA A 284 1.42 -14.31 -7.48
N ILE A 285 0.63 -14.39 -6.41
CA ILE A 285 -0.84 -14.47 -6.51
C ILE A 285 -1.45 -13.09 -6.82
N ALA A 286 -0.77 -12.02 -6.38
CA ALA A 286 -1.24 -10.64 -6.54
C ALA A 286 -1.47 -10.26 -8.01
N GLU A 287 -0.61 -10.73 -8.92
CA GLU A 287 -0.64 -10.43 -10.37
C GLU A 287 -1.92 -10.93 -11.05
N GLU A 288 -2.51 -12.00 -10.54
CA GLU A 288 -3.76 -12.57 -11.08
C GLU A 288 -5.01 -11.88 -10.51
N ILE A 289 -4.85 -11.08 -9.44
CA ILE A 289 -5.96 -10.49 -8.69
C ILE A 289 -6.08 -8.99 -8.96
N PHE A 290 -4.95 -8.27 -8.92
CA PHE A 290 -4.92 -6.83 -8.97
C PHE A 290 -4.48 -6.35 -10.36
N PRO A 291 -5.11 -5.29 -10.92
CA PRO A 291 -4.66 -4.70 -12.17
C PRO A 291 -3.23 -4.14 -12.08
N GLU A 292 -2.87 -3.64 -10.90
CA GLU A 292 -1.56 -3.12 -10.59
C GLU A 292 -1.02 -3.96 -9.43
N SER A 293 0.15 -4.58 -9.62
CA SER A 293 0.67 -5.55 -8.67
C SER A 293 2.19 -5.57 -8.62
N LEU A 294 2.73 -5.90 -7.45
CA LEU A 294 4.15 -6.19 -7.24
C LEU A 294 4.30 -7.55 -6.58
N SER A 295 5.18 -8.39 -7.11
CA SER A 295 5.54 -9.67 -6.48
C SER A 295 6.90 -9.57 -5.81
N ILE A 296 6.91 -9.75 -4.49
CA ILE A 296 8.08 -9.60 -3.63
C ILE A 296 8.41 -10.95 -3.02
N ALA A 297 9.40 -11.59 -3.62
CA ALA A 297 9.96 -12.86 -3.22
C ALA A 297 11.35 -12.69 -2.59
N ARG A 298 12.02 -13.79 -2.31
CA ARG A 298 13.31 -13.80 -1.60
C ARG A 298 14.42 -13.13 -2.43
N GLU A 299 14.26 -13.12 -3.74
CA GLU A 299 15.26 -12.62 -4.68
C GLU A 299 15.24 -11.09 -4.78
N ASN A 300 14.11 -10.45 -4.45
CA ASN A 300 13.90 -9.01 -4.66
C ASN A 300 13.32 -8.26 -3.45
N TYR A 301 13.19 -8.88 -2.28
CA TYR A 301 12.67 -8.19 -1.07
C TYR A 301 13.45 -6.94 -0.69
N ALA A 302 14.76 -6.93 -0.89
CA ALA A 302 15.60 -5.77 -0.63
C ALA A 302 15.23 -4.56 -1.53
N ASN A 303 14.66 -4.81 -2.70
CA ASN A 303 14.25 -3.77 -3.65
C ASN A 303 12.83 -3.25 -3.39
N LEU A 304 12.10 -3.81 -2.42
CA LEU A 304 10.71 -3.42 -2.12
C LEU A 304 10.54 -1.89 -1.93
N PRO A 305 11.39 -1.17 -1.18
CA PRO A 305 11.23 0.28 -1.02
C PRO A 305 11.22 1.03 -2.35
N GLY A 306 12.20 0.76 -3.23
CA GLY A 306 12.28 1.39 -4.54
C GLY A 306 11.16 0.97 -5.49
N LEU A 307 10.81 -0.32 -5.52
CA LEU A 307 9.73 -0.84 -6.37
C LEU A 307 8.37 -0.27 -5.97
N LEU A 308 8.09 -0.21 -4.67
CA LEU A 308 6.84 0.31 -4.14
C LEU A 308 6.68 1.78 -4.50
N ALA A 309 7.70 2.58 -4.23
CA ALA A 309 7.61 4.01 -4.47
C ALA A 309 7.58 4.34 -5.97
N SER A 310 8.37 3.67 -6.81
CA SER A 310 8.26 3.81 -8.27
C SER A 310 6.84 3.47 -8.76
N SER A 311 6.24 2.41 -8.22
CA SER A 311 4.87 2.03 -8.59
C SER A 311 3.86 3.08 -8.17
N ILE A 312 3.97 3.63 -6.95
CA ILE A 312 3.08 4.70 -6.49
C ILE A 312 3.23 5.94 -7.38
N THR A 313 4.45 6.35 -7.70
CA THR A 313 4.72 7.46 -8.61
C THR A 313 4.08 7.22 -9.98
N ASP A 314 4.26 6.03 -10.56
CA ASP A 314 3.65 5.68 -11.84
C ASP A 314 2.12 5.69 -11.78
N LEU A 315 1.52 5.27 -10.66
CA LEU A 315 0.06 5.32 -10.46
C LEU A 315 -0.45 6.74 -10.35
N ILE A 316 0.26 7.61 -9.62
CA ILE A 316 -0.07 9.03 -9.52
C ILE A 316 -0.02 9.66 -10.91
N HIS A 317 1.07 9.46 -11.65
CA HIS A 317 1.21 10.02 -13.01
C HIS A 317 0.12 9.53 -13.95
N ARG A 318 -0.13 8.21 -14.01
CA ARG A 318 -1.10 7.62 -14.93
C ARG A 318 -2.54 8.01 -14.60
N TYR A 319 -2.94 7.92 -13.33
CA TYR A 319 -4.34 8.06 -12.95
C TYR A 319 -4.71 9.49 -12.54
N HIS A 320 -3.78 10.32 -12.09
CA HIS A 320 -4.06 11.71 -11.73
C HIS A 320 -3.89 12.67 -12.91
N SER A 321 -2.84 12.51 -13.72
CA SER A 321 -2.62 13.39 -14.89
C SER A 321 -3.70 13.21 -15.95
N ALA A 322 -4.12 11.96 -16.22
CA ALA A 322 -5.19 11.67 -17.18
C ALA A 322 -6.54 12.29 -16.79
N LEU A 323 -6.85 12.34 -15.48
CA LEU A 323 -8.06 12.99 -14.97
C LEU A 323 -7.97 14.52 -15.04
N SER A 324 -6.77 15.07 -14.88
CA SER A 324 -6.54 16.51 -14.96
C SER A 324 -6.67 17.03 -16.40
N GLU A 325 -6.18 16.28 -17.39
CA GLU A 325 -6.31 16.63 -18.81
C GLU A 325 -7.76 16.57 -19.31
N GLN A 326 -8.56 15.59 -18.84
CA GLN A 326 -9.99 15.50 -19.17
C GLN A 326 -10.84 16.60 -18.52
N ALA A 327 -10.39 17.17 -17.40
CA ALA A 327 -11.06 18.29 -16.74
C ALA A 327 -10.79 19.62 -17.46
N THR A 328 -9.62 19.80 -18.09
CA THR A 328 -9.28 21.01 -18.85
C THR A 328 -9.91 21.07 -20.25
N ASP A 329 -10.31 19.93 -20.81
CA ASP A 329 -10.95 19.85 -22.14
C ASP A 329 -12.48 20.03 -22.13
N ARG A 330 -13.10 20.32 -20.98
CA ARG A 330 -14.51 20.77 -20.96
C ARG A 330 -14.57 22.26 -21.30
N PRO A 331 -15.12 22.66 -22.46
CA PRO A 331 -15.36 24.07 -22.71
C PRO A 331 -16.34 24.57 -21.66
N THR A 332 -15.94 25.58 -20.91
CA THR A 332 -16.83 26.34 -20.04
C THR A 332 -17.96 26.90 -20.90
N GLU A 333 -19.18 26.40 -20.68
CA GLU A 333 -20.41 26.89 -21.32
C GLU A 333 -20.81 28.32 -20.91
N GLU A 334 -19.96 29.05 -20.18
CA GLU A 334 -20.25 30.43 -19.74
C GLU A 334 -19.88 31.53 -20.77
N GLY A 335 -19.46 31.15 -21.98
CA GLY A 335 -19.03 32.10 -23.01
C GLY A 335 -20.06 32.49 -24.08
N LYS A 336 -21.24 31.85 -24.15
CA LYS A 336 -22.16 32.05 -25.30
C LYS A 336 -23.27 33.09 -25.12
N ASP A 337 -23.48 33.62 -23.90
CA ASP A 337 -24.57 34.57 -23.64
C ASP A 337 -24.14 36.05 -23.62
N ARG A 338 -22.96 36.40 -24.14
CA ARG A 338 -22.47 37.80 -24.17
C ARG A 338 -22.20 38.41 -25.55
N GLU A 339 -22.58 37.75 -26.65
CA GLU A 339 -22.50 38.33 -28.00
C GLU A 339 -23.87 38.55 -28.68
N ALA A 340 -24.96 38.59 -27.89
CA ALA A 340 -26.26 39.01 -28.38
C ALA A 340 -26.90 40.04 -27.43
N SER A 341 -26.36 41.27 -27.43
CA SER A 341 -27.05 42.47 -26.91
C SER A 341 -26.49 43.73 -27.56
#